data_AF-A0A841H7V6-F1
#
_entry.id   AF-A0A841H7V6-F1
#
_cell.length_a   1.000
_cell.length_b   1.000
_cell.length_c   1.000
_cell.angle_alpha   90.00
_cell.angle_beta   90.00
_cell.angle_gamma   90.00
#
_symmetry.space_group_name_H-M   'P 1'
#
loop_
_entity.id
_entity.type
_entity.pdbx_description
1 polymer ?
#
loop_
_entity_poly.entity_id
_entity_poly.type
_entity_poly.pdbx_seq_one_letter_code
_entity_poly.pdbx_strand_id
1 'polypeptide(L)'
;MDPDEFGGTLVRISGLDEAAALSPDTEGVFVSAPSEALFATLAARLPGLRHIITDGNTGGVTDAAVAHLAALGSLETLDLEWSAITDASLAVLAGLPALQWVDLGSVAAVTAEGLNALRAARPNLEIET
;
A
#
# COMPACT_ATOMS: atom_id res chain seq x y z
N MET A 1 -3.42 -4.86 11.79
CA MET A 1 -2.05 -5.03 12.32
C MET A 1 -1.62 -3.89 13.27
N ASP A 2 -0.91 -4.16 14.37
CA ASP A 2 -0.49 -3.14 15.36
C ASP A 2 0.71 -2.31 14.83
N PRO A 3 0.70 -0.96 14.89
CA PRO A 3 1.82 -0.11 14.48
C PRO A 3 3.10 -0.32 15.32
N ASP A 4 2.98 -1.01 16.46
CA ASP A 4 4.10 -1.38 17.34
C ASP A 4 4.76 -2.73 16.95
N GLU A 5 4.17 -3.51 16.03
CA GLU A 5 4.77 -4.76 15.51
C GLU A 5 5.79 -4.50 14.39
N PHE A 6 5.88 -3.26 13.89
CA PHE A 6 6.89 -2.86 12.93
C PHE A 6 8.24 -2.67 13.65
N GLY A 7 9.22 -3.52 13.33
CA GLY A 7 10.59 -3.42 13.86
C GLY A 7 11.40 -2.20 13.36
N GLY A 8 10.75 -1.17 12.80
CA GLY A 8 11.38 -0.02 12.15
C GLY A 8 10.66 1.30 12.44
N THR A 9 11.32 2.43 12.19
CA THR A 9 10.73 3.77 12.38
C THR A 9 9.89 4.14 11.17
N LEU A 10 8.59 4.31 11.35
CA LEU A 10 7.72 4.91 10.34
C LEU A 10 7.93 6.43 10.29
N VAL A 11 8.24 6.98 9.12
CA VAL A 11 8.30 8.43 8.92
C VAL A 11 6.90 8.93 8.60
N ARG A 12 6.36 9.81 9.45
CA ARG A 12 5.05 10.43 9.21
C ARG A 12 5.16 11.49 8.12
N ILE A 13 4.31 11.39 7.12
CA ILE A 13 4.19 12.34 6.01
C ILE A 13 2.72 12.62 5.69
N SER A 14 2.47 13.79 5.13
CA SER A 14 1.15 14.32 4.79
C SER A 14 1.12 14.99 3.42
N GLY A 15 2.26 15.16 2.76
CA GLY A 15 2.34 15.86 1.48
C GLY A 15 3.53 15.48 0.62
N LEU A 16 3.52 16.01 -0.61
CA LEU A 16 4.53 15.73 -1.63
C LEU A 16 5.91 16.27 -1.25
N ASP A 17 5.99 17.45 -0.61
CA ASP A 17 7.26 18.03 -0.19
C ASP A 17 7.98 17.16 0.85
N GLU A 18 7.23 16.61 1.79
CA GLU A 18 7.76 15.69 2.81
C GLU A 18 8.22 14.39 2.16
N ALA A 19 7.41 13.79 1.28
CA ALA A 19 7.81 12.62 0.49
C ALA A 19 9.07 12.88 -0.36
N ALA A 20 9.19 14.09 -0.89
CA ALA A 20 10.35 14.53 -1.67
C ALA A 20 11.58 14.85 -0.81
N ALA A 21 11.43 14.98 0.50
CA ALA A 21 12.53 15.16 1.44
C ALA A 21 12.99 13.84 2.09
N LEU A 22 12.23 12.75 1.90
CA LEU A 22 12.58 11.44 2.45
C LEU A 22 13.91 10.93 1.90
N SER A 23 14.65 10.29 2.80
CA SER A 23 15.92 9.65 2.48
C SER A 23 15.68 8.35 1.67
N PRO A 24 16.53 8.00 0.69
CA PRO A 24 16.34 6.79 -0.13
C PRO A 24 16.32 5.46 0.65
N ASP A 25 16.86 5.44 1.86
CA ASP A 25 16.86 4.31 2.81
C ASP A 25 15.61 4.27 3.71
N THR A 26 14.62 5.14 3.48
CA THR A 26 13.35 5.10 4.22
C THR A 26 12.63 3.78 3.93
N GLU A 27 12.52 2.93 4.95
CA GLU A 27 11.85 1.63 4.85
C GLU A 27 10.34 1.71 5.09
N GLY A 28 9.86 2.72 5.81
CA GLY A 28 8.46 2.81 6.19
C GLY A 28 7.94 4.23 6.29
N VAL A 29 6.73 4.42 5.80
CA VAL A 29 6.01 5.70 5.87
C VAL A 29 4.63 5.53 6.47
N PHE A 30 4.24 6.52 7.27
CA PHE A 30 2.88 6.69 7.74
C PHE A 30 2.27 7.89 7.01
N VAL A 31 1.26 7.66 6.19
CA VAL A 31 0.67 8.64 5.29
C VAL A 31 -0.67 9.11 5.85
N SER A 32 -0.74 10.36 6.30
CA SER A 32 -1.98 10.94 6.88
C SER A 32 -2.88 11.64 5.86
N ALA A 33 -2.44 11.75 4.60
CA ALA A 33 -3.21 12.34 3.52
C ALA A 33 -2.84 11.67 2.20
N PRO A 34 -3.34 10.44 1.96
CA PRO A 34 -2.98 9.68 0.78
C PRO A 34 -3.57 10.30 -0.49
N SER A 35 -2.76 10.34 -1.55
CA SER A 35 -3.18 10.77 -2.89
C SER A 35 -2.38 10.01 -3.94
N GLU A 36 -2.92 9.91 -5.15
CA GLU A 36 -2.25 9.27 -6.28
C GLU A 36 -0.85 9.86 -6.52
N ALA A 37 -0.72 11.19 -6.51
CA ALA A 37 0.57 11.86 -6.70
C ALA A 37 1.59 11.50 -5.61
N LEU A 38 1.12 11.31 -4.37
CA LEU A 38 1.98 10.92 -3.26
C LEU A 38 2.47 9.49 -3.43
N PHE A 39 1.59 8.55 -3.77
CA PHE A 39 1.95 7.16 -4.05
C PHE A 39 2.91 7.04 -5.23
N ALA A 40 2.67 7.78 -6.31
CA ALA A 40 3.58 7.86 -7.44
C ALA A 40 4.98 8.38 -7.03
N THR A 41 5.01 9.41 -6.17
CA THR A 41 6.27 9.98 -5.67
C THR A 41 7.04 8.99 -4.80
N LEU A 42 6.35 8.29 -3.88
CA LEU A 42 6.95 7.25 -3.05
C LEU A 42 7.52 6.10 -3.90
N ALA A 43 6.71 5.59 -4.83
CA ALA A 43 7.12 4.50 -5.72
C ALA A 43 8.34 4.86 -6.59
N ALA A 44 8.40 6.09 -7.09
CA ALA A 44 9.51 6.55 -7.93
C ALA A 44 10.81 6.78 -7.15
N ARG A 45 10.73 7.14 -5.86
CA ARG A 45 11.88 7.60 -5.08
C ARG A 45 12.41 6.58 -4.10
N LEU A 46 11.55 5.70 -3.61
CA LEU A 46 11.85 4.79 -2.51
C LEU A 46 11.62 3.34 -2.96
N PRO A 47 12.42 2.81 -3.90
CA PRO A 47 12.26 1.43 -4.38
C PRO A 47 12.49 0.37 -3.29
N GLY A 48 13.14 0.75 -2.18
CA GLY A 48 13.35 -0.07 -1.00
C GLY A 48 12.28 0.10 0.07
N LEU A 49 11.18 0.80 -0.20
CA LEU A 49 10.09 0.98 0.75
C LEU A 49 9.40 -0.35 1.03
N ARG A 50 9.21 -0.67 2.31
CA ARG A 50 8.68 -1.94 2.82
C ARG A 50 7.30 -1.76 3.46
N HIS A 51 7.04 -0.60 4.06
CA HIS A 51 5.79 -0.36 4.79
C HIS A 51 5.14 0.95 4.35
N ILE A 52 3.89 0.86 3.88
CA ILE A 52 3.01 2.01 3.62
C ILE A 52 1.77 1.83 4.49
N ILE A 53 1.68 2.65 5.54
CA ILE A 53 0.55 2.65 6.48
C ILE A 53 -0.19 3.97 6.35
N THR A 54 -1.51 3.96 6.52
CA THR A 54 -2.33 5.16 6.48
C THR A 54 -3.10 5.34 7.80
N ASP A 55 -3.82 6.44 7.93
CA ASP A 55 -4.65 6.73 9.10
C ASP A 55 -6.11 6.25 8.95
N GLY A 56 -6.37 5.33 8.01
CA GLY A 56 -7.71 4.78 7.76
C GLY A 56 -8.60 5.66 6.87
N ASN A 57 -8.05 6.67 6.21
CA ASN A 57 -8.78 7.49 5.23
C ASN A 57 -8.08 7.51 3.86
N THR A 58 -8.19 6.41 3.13
CA THR A 58 -7.59 6.29 1.79
C THR A 58 -8.55 6.62 0.64
N GLY A 59 -9.61 7.40 0.88
CA GLY A 59 -10.62 7.72 -0.14
C GLY A 59 -10.09 8.42 -1.41
N GLY A 60 -8.86 8.92 -1.38
CA GLY A 60 -8.14 9.47 -2.55
C GLY A 60 -7.25 8.47 -3.30
N VAL A 61 -7.19 7.21 -2.88
CA VAL A 61 -6.39 6.14 -3.49
C VAL A 61 -7.23 5.38 -4.51
N THR A 62 -6.74 5.31 -5.74
CA THR A 62 -7.41 4.69 -6.90
C THR A 62 -6.57 3.54 -7.46
N ASP A 63 -7.12 2.79 -8.43
CA ASP A 63 -6.34 1.79 -9.16
C ASP A 63 -5.07 2.35 -9.81
N ALA A 64 -5.07 3.62 -10.23
CA ALA A 64 -3.89 4.29 -10.78
C ALA A 64 -2.81 4.48 -9.70
N ALA A 65 -3.20 4.87 -8.49
CA ALA A 65 -2.29 4.98 -7.36
C ALA A 65 -1.63 3.64 -7.01
N VAL A 66 -2.42 2.55 -6.98
CA VAL A 66 -1.90 1.19 -6.71
C VAL A 66 -1.02 0.69 -7.85
N ALA A 67 -1.33 1.02 -9.10
CA ALA A 67 -0.50 0.63 -10.25
C ALA A 67 0.95 1.14 -10.13
N HIS A 68 1.17 2.31 -9.51
CA HIS A 68 2.51 2.81 -9.23
C HIS A 68 3.28 1.94 -8.22
N LEU A 69 2.59 1.30 -7.28
CA LEU A 69 3.21 0.43 -6.27
C LEU A 69 3.82 -0.84 -6.88
N ALA A 70 3.48 -1.21 -8.12
CA ALA A 70 4.09 -2.34 -8.83
C ALA A 70 5.63 -2.26 -8.90
N ALA A 71 6.20 -1.06 -8.81
CA ALA A 71 7.66 -0.85 -8.78
C ALA A 71 8.31 -1.17 -7.42
N LEU A 72 7.52 -1.28 -6.35
CA LEU A 72 8.00 -1.52 -4.99
C LEU A 72 8.11 -3.02 -4.70
N GLY A 73 9.10 -3.67 -5.30
CA GLY A 73 9.32 -5.11 -5.14
C GLY A 73 9.64 -5.55 -3.71
N SER A 74 10.00 -4.61 -2.83
CA SER A 74 10.30 -4.84 -1.42
C SER A 74 9.12 -4.53 -0.49
N LEU A 75 7.96 -4.14 -1.03
CA LEU A 75 6.80 -3.79 -0.22
C LEU A 75 6.25 -5.03 0.49
N GLU A 76 6.19 -4.97 1.81
CA GLU A 76 5.76 -6.04 2.70
C GLU A 76 4.39 -5.75 3.32
N THR A 77 4.13 -4.48 3.62
CA THR A 77 2.90 -4.04 4.29
C THR A 77 2.27 -2.87 3.56
N LEU A 78 0.97 -2.99 3.28
CA LEU A 78 0.22 -1.97 2.57
C LEU A 78 -1.19 -1.82 3.14
N ASP A 79 -1.50 -0.62 3.61
CA ASP A 79 -2.84 -0.22 4.02
C ASP A 79 -3.58 0.49 2.89
N LEU A 80 -4.74 -0.04 2.51
CA LEU A 80 -5.66 0.51 1.51
C LEU A 80 -7.11 0.60 2.06
N GLU A 81 -7.28 0.67 3.38
CA GLU A 81 -8.60 0.76 4.01
C GLU A 81 -9.34 2.01 3.51
N TRP A 82 -10.61 1.87 3.11
CA TRP A 82 -11.43 2.94 2.52
C TRP A 82 -10.98 3.46 1.14
N SER A 83 -10.22 2.67 0.38
CA SER A 83 -9.76 3.09 -0.95
C SER A 83 -10.82 2.89 -2.05
N ALA A 84 -10.67 3.65 -3.14
CA ALA A 84 -11.50 3.57 -4.34
C ALA A 84 -10.85 2.66 -5.40
N ILE A 85 -10.44 1.46 -4.99
CA ILE A 85 -9.81 0.45 -5.85
C ILE A 85 -10.80 -0.63 -6.28
N THR A 86 -10.45 -1.35 -7.34
CA THR A 86 -11.22 -2.47 -7.89
C THR A 86 -10.38 -3.75 -7.94
N ASP A 87 -10.95 -4.83 -8.48
CA ASP A 87 -10.23 -6.08 -8.74
C ASP A 87 -8.97 -5.89 -9.62
N ALA A 88 -8.88 -4.79 -10.38
CA ALA A 88 -7.68 -4.43 -11.13
C ALA A 88 -6.46 -4.20 -10.21
N SER A 89 -6.66 -3.53 -9.08
CA SER A 89 -5.61 -3.34 -8.08
C SER A 89 -5.15 -4.67 -7.48
N LEU A 90 -6.05 -5.63 -7.27
CA LEU A 90 -5.69 -6.94 -6.71
C LEU A 90 -4.72 -7.71 -7.62
N ALA A 91 -4.86 -7.57 -8.94
CA ALA A 91 -3.92 -8.14 -9.89
C ALA A 91 -2.50 -7.55 -9.74
N VAL A 92 -2.40 -6.25 -9.43
CA VAL A 92 -1.13 -5.59 -9.11
C VAL A 92 -0.56 -6.12 -7.79
N LEU A 93 -1.38 -6.20 -6.74
CA LEU A 93 -0.97 -6.70 -5.42
C LEU A 93 -0.47 -8.15 -5.48
N ALA A 94 -1.10 -9.00 -6.30
CA ALA A 94 -0.65 -10.37 -6.53
C ALA A 94 0.78 -10.42 -7.13
N GLY A 95 1.17 -9.40 -7.90
CA GLY A 95 2.48 -9.26 -8.51
C GLY A 95 3.60 -8.77 -7.58
N LEU A 96 3.28 -8.30 -6.36
CA LEU A 96 4.27 -7.76 -5.41
C LEU A 96 4.93 -8.89 -4.60
N PRO A 97 6.16 -9.33 -4.92
CA PRO A 97 6.70 -10.59 -4.41
C PRO A 97 6.88 -10.59 -2.89
N ALA A 98 7.27 -9.46 -2.30
CA ALA A 98 7.52 -9.33 -0.87
C ALA A 98 6.26 -9.08 -0.03
N LEU A 99 5.08 -8.84 -0.63
CA LEU A 99 3.89 -8.43 0.12
C LEU A 99 3.42 -9.55 1.06
N GLN A 100 3.32 -9.24 2.34
CA GLN A 100 2.95 -10.16 3.43
C GLN A 100 1.61 -9.81 4.04
N TRP A 101 1.28 -8.52 4.10
CA TRP A 101 0.03 -8.05 4.68
C TRP A 101 -0.58 -6.92 3.84
N VAL A 102 -1.90 -6.99 3.63
CA VAL A 102 -2.68 -5.93 3.02
C VAL A 102 -4.03 -5.76 3.71
N ASP A 103 -4.39 -4.51 3.96
CA ASP A 103 -5.74 -4.15 4.42
C ASP A 103 -6.57 -3.59 3.27
N LEU A 104 -7.70 -4.26 3.00
CA LEU A 104 -8.69 -3.91 2.00
C LEU A 104 -10.05 -3.62 2.65
N GLY A 105 -10.05 -3.25 3.94
CA GLY A 105 -11.23 -2.92 4.72
C GLY A 105 -12.03 -1.81 4.07
N SER A 106 -13.36 -1.95 4.08
CA SER A 106 -14.30 -0.96 3.54
C SER A 106 -14.11 -0.62 2.05
N VAL A 107 -13.48 -1.50 1.24
CA VAL A 107 -13.33 -1.33 -0.20
C VAL A 107 -14.55 -1.91 -0.95
N ALA A 108 -15.50 -1.04 -1.28
CA ALA A 108 -16.81 -1.46 -1.83
C ALA A 108 -16.77 -2.06 -3.24
N ALA A 109 -15.76 -1.72 -4.05
CA ALA A 109 -15.68 -2.13 -5.45
C ALA A 109 -14.79 -3.37 -5.70
N VAL A 110 -14.19 -3.93 -4.64
CA VAL A 110 -13.51 -5.23 -4.68
C VAL A 110 -14.53 -6.34 -4.52
N THR A 111 -14.50 -7.32 -5.43
CA THR A 111 -15.46 -8.43 -5.40
C THR A 111 -14.94 -9.61 -4.61
N ALA A 112 -15.85 -10.48 -4.17
CA ALA A 112 -15.48 -11.76 -3.57
C ALA A 112 -14.66 -12.65 -4.55
N GLU A 113 -14.94 -12.55 -5.84
CA GLU A 113 -14.18 -13.26 -6.88
C GLU A 113 -12.74 -12.75 -6.96
N GLY A 114 -12.56 -11.43 -6.98
CA GLY A 114 -11.24 -10.78 -6.93
C GLY A 114 -10.44 -11.18 -5.70
N LEU A 115 -11.05 -11.15 -4.51
CA LEU A 115 -10.40 -11.59 -3.26
C LEU A 115 -10.00 -13.06 -3.30
N ASN A 116 -10.87 -13.93 -3.81
CA ASN A 116 -10.56 -15.35 -3.95
C ASN A 116 -9.42 -15.59 -4.93
N ALA A 117 -9.36 -14.83 -6.03
CA ALA A 117 -8.25 -14.88 -6.97
C ALA A 117 -6.93 -14.44 -6.32
N LEU A 118 -6.95 -13.34 -5.53
CA LEU A 118 -5.78 -12.88 -4.79
C LEU A 118 -5.31 -13.91 -3.76
N ARG A 119 -6.22 -14.49 -2.97
CA ARG A 119 -5.91 -15.58 -2.02
C ARG A 119 -5.32 -16.81 -2.70
N ALA A 120 -5.84 -17.18 -3.87
CA ALA A 120 -5.32 -18.31 -4.64
C ALA A 120 -3.91 -18.03 -5.20
N ALA A 121 -3.65 -16.80 -5.66
CA ALA A 121 -2.34 -16.39 -6.17
C ALA A 121 -1.30 -16.19 -5.05
N ARG A 122 -1.75 -15.76 -3.88
CA ARG A 122 -0.93 -15.40 -2.72
C ARG A 122 -1.44 -16.10 -1.45
N PRO A 123 -1.30 -17.43 -1.33
CA PRO A 123 -1.89 -18.20 -0.22
C PRO A 123 -1.32 -17.86 1.16
N ASN A 124 -0.16 -17.20 1.22
CA ASN A 124 0.48 -16.77 2.47
C ASN A 124 0.36 -15.26 2.71
N LEU A 125 -0.30 -14.51 1.81
CA LEU A 125 -0.58 -13.09 2.02
C LEU A 125 -1.73 -12.97 3.02
N GLU A 126 -1.49 -12.25 4.11
CA GLU A 126 -2.51 -11.86 5.06
C GLU A 126 -3.35 -10.73 4.44
N ILE A 127 -4.66 -10.96 4.35
CA ILE A 127 -5.61 -10.04 3.72
C ILE A 127 -6.67 -9.72 4.75
N GLU A 128 -6.64 -8.51 5.29
CA GLU A 128 -7.69 -7.93 6.12
C GLU A 128 -8.75 -7.30 5.20
N THR A 129 -10.04 -7.50 5.50
CA THR A 129 -11.20 -7.06 4.70
C THR A 129 -12.37 -6.69 5.58
#